data_AF-A0A3Q3LBM8-F1
#
_entry.id   AF-A0A3Q3LBM8-F1
#
_cell.length_a   1.000
_cell.length_b   1.000
_cell.length_c   1.000
_cell.angle_alpha   90.00
_cell.angle_beta   90.00
_cell.angle_gamma   90.00
#
_symmetry.space_group_name_H-M   'P 1'
#
loop_
_entity.id
_entity.type
_entity.pdbx_description
1 polymer ?
#
loop_
_entity_poly.entity_id
_entity_poly.type
_entity_poly.pdbx_seq_one_letter_code
_entity_poly.pdbx_strand_id
1 'polypeptide(L)'
;MARLILLLLVLWAGVTVSTVVDLQKRIINGQRCNNNERQYHVKLSGDPNGDSLVCGGSLISDQWILTAAHCWKHLLFAVVGVHPGNGRRVYHLTGRPVFYFDNQNRLHDLMLLKLPAPVQIPPVGDSGGGVVFNNRIYGVISFTGNSRYACQAPAGFVNLCGADYLEWIKKTTDPSWMRLK
;
A
#
# COMPACT_ATOMS: atom_id res chain seq x y z
N MET A 1 -32.20 50.11 11.95
CA MET A 1 -32.50 48.81 11.30
C MET A 1 -31.47 48.40 10.26
N ALA A 2 -31.15 49.20 9.22
CA ALA A 2 -30.23 48.81 8.14
C ALA A 2 -28.87 48.22 8.56
N ARG A 3 -28.20 48.78 9.60
CA ARG A 3 -26.91 48.24 10.10
C ARG A 3 -27.00 46.83 10.70
N LEU A 4 -28.16 46.44 11.24
CA LEU A 4 -28.37 45.09 11.79
C LEU A 4 -28.54 44.06 10.66
N ILE A 5 -29.25 44.45 9.59
CA ILE A 5 -29.42 43.63 8.38
C ILE A 5 -28.06 43.39 7.70
N LEU A 6 -27.21 44.42 7.62
CA LEU A 6 -25.88 44.29 7.03
C LEU A 6 -24.97 43.34 7.84
N LEU A 7 -25.04 43.38 9.17
CA LEU A 7 -24.31 42.43 10.03
C LEU A 7 -24.81 40.99 9.87
N LEU A 8 -26.12 40.78 9.75
CA LEU A 8 -26.71 39.45 9.51
C LEU A 8 -26.33 38.88 8.13
N LEU A 9 -26.22 39.73 7.10
CA LEU A 9 -25.75 39.33 5.77
C LEU A 9 -24.26 38.94 5.77
N VAL A 10 -23.42 39.66 6.52
CA VAL A 10 -21.99 39.30 6.68
C VAL A 10 -21.83 38.00 7.47
N LEU A 11 -22.70 37.73 8.46
CA LEU A 11 -22.76 36.45 9.17
C LEU A 11 -23.21 35.27 8.28
N TRP A 12 -24.02 35.51 7.25
CA TRP A 12 -24.40 34.49 6.26
C TRP A 12 -23.35 34.27 5.16
N ALA A 13 -22.57 35.30 4.82
CA ALA A 13 -21.44 35.18 3.89
C ALA A 13 -20.16 34.62 4.56
N GLY A 14 -20.14 34.58 5.90
CA GLY A 14 -19.01 34.13 6.68
C GLY A 14 -18.90 32.61 6.78
N VAL A 15 -17.82 32.06 6.23
CA VAL A 15 -17.28 30.72 6.55
C VAL A 15 -18.04 29.54 5.94
N THR A 16 -18.07 29.46 4.60
CA THR A 16 -17.96 28.15 3.92
C THR A 16 -16.49 27.76 3.81
N VAL A 17 -15.91 27.20 4.88
CA VAL A 17 -14.67 26.41 4.70
C VAL A 17 -15.05 25.14 3.98
N SER A 18 -15.03 25.19 2.64
CA SER A 18 -14.98 24.00 1.78
C SER A 18 -13.63 23.31 1.96
N THR A 19 -13.36 22.83 3.17
CA THR A 19 -12.54 21.64 3.33
C THR A 19 -13.30 20.56 2.60
N VAL A 20 -12.80 20.21 1.41
CA VAL A 20 -13.07 18.89 0.84
C VAL A 20 -12.36 17.93 1.79
N VAL A 21 -13.02 17.59 2.90
CA VAL A 21 -12.53 16.63 3.86
C VAL A 21 -12.54 15.31 3.11
N ASP A 22 -11.36 14.91 2.64
CA ASP A 22 -11.11 13.61 2.05
C ASP A 22 -11.40 12.55 3.12
N LEU A 23 -12.68 12.15 3.16
CA LEU A 23 -13.32 11.34 4.19
C LEU A 23 -12.79 9.89 4.23
N GLN A 24 -11.76 9.59 3.44
CA GLN A 24 -11.08 8.30 3.38
C GLN A 24 -9.55 8.41 3.62
N LYS A 25 -9.06 9.43 4.32
CA LYS A 25 -7.70 9.40 4.88
C LYS A 25 -7.52 8.23 5.86
N ARG A 26 -7.10 7.09 5.33
CA ARG A 26 -6.75 5.86 6.08
C ARG A 26 -5.52 6.05 6.98
N ILE A 27 -4.76 7.13 6.77
CA ILE A 27 -3.66 7.60 7.62
C ILE A 27 -4.13 8.81 8.42
N ILE A 28 -4.41 8.62 9.72
CA ILE A 28 -4.77 9.69 10.67
C ILE A 28 -3.50 10.26 11.30
N ASN A 29 -3.45 11.59 11.49
CA ASN A 29 -2.32 12.34 12.08
C ASN A 29 -0.95 12.13 11.39
N GLY A 30 -0.92 11.49 10.22
CA GLY A 30 0.26 11.42 9.38
C GLY A 30 0.54 12.73 8.66
N GLN A 31 1.81 12.96 8.35
CA GLN A 31 2.27 14.04 7.48
C GLN A 31 2.46 13.55 6.04
N ARG A 32 2.51 14.49 5.08
CA ARG A 32 2.89 14.16 3.70
C ARG A 32 4.34 13.66 3.70
N CYS A 33 4.60 12.54 3.04
CA CYS A 33 5.97 12.05 2.83
C CYS A 33 6.76 13.07 1.99
N ASN A 34 8.07 13.13 2.23
CA ASN A 34 8.99 13.85 1.35
C ASN A 34 9.13 13.11 0.00
N ASN A 35 9.55 13.82 -1.06
CA ASN A 35 9.69 13.26 -2.41
C ASN A 35 10.63 12.03 -2.52
N ASN A 36 11.51 11.85 -1.54
CA ASN A 36 12.47 10.75 -1.47
C ASN A 36 12.06 9.66 -0.46
N GLU A 37 10.94 9.84 0.23
CA GLU A 37 10.39 8.88 1.17
C GLU A 37 9.37 7.98 0.49
N ARG A 38 9.32 6.73 0.93
CA ARG A 38 8.31 5.74 0.51
C ARG A 38 8.21 5.50 -1.01
N GLN A 39 9.26 5.78 -1.78
CA GLN A 39 9.30 5.61 -3.25
C GLN A 39 8.92 4.18 -3.70
N TYR A 40 9.23 3.20 -2.85
CA TYR A 40 8.84 1.81 -2.89
C TYR A 40 7.34 1.47 -2.91
N HIS A 41 6.49 2.42 -2.50
CA HIS A 41 5.07 2.16 -2.34
C HIS A 41 4.46 1.85 -3.71
N VAL A 42 3.80 0.71 -3.81
CA VAL A 42 3.10 0.28 -5.02
C VAL A 42 1.61 0.45 -4.81
N LYS A 43 0.95 1.21 -5.68
CA LYS A 43 -0.51 1.18 -5.77
C LYS A 43 -0.90 0.01 -6.66
N LEU A 44 -1.72 -0.90 -6.14
CA LEU A 44 -2.38 -1.93 -6.93
C LEU A 44 -3.72 -1.39 -7.44
N SER A 45 -3.95 -1.52 -8.74
CA SER A 45 -5.08 -0.94 -9.44
C SER A 45 -5.84 -1.97 -10.29
N GLY A 46 -7.16 -1.78 -10.40
CA GLY A 46 -8.04 -2.62 -11.22
C GLY A 46 -8.18 -2.16 -12.67
N ASP A 47 -7.58 -1.02 -13.04
CA ASP A 47 -7.69 -0.42 -14.37
C ASP A 47 -6.31 -0.09 -14.98
N PRO A 48 -6.19 -0.02 -16.31
CA PRO A 48 -4.91 0.17 -17.00
C PRO A 48 -4.32 1.58 -16.88
N ASN A 49 -5.10 2.60 -16.52
CA ASN A 49 -4.57 3.94 -16.27
C ASN A 49 -3.93 4.01 -14.88
N GLY A 50 -4.38 3.17 -13.94
CA GLY A 50 -3.86 3.07 -12.58
C GLY A 50 -4.58 3.97 -11.58
N ASP A 51 -5.82 4.36 -11.84
CA ASP A 51 -6.54 5.40 -11.09
C ASP A 51 -7.50 4.82 -10.03
N SER A 52 -8.15 3.69 -10.31
CA SER A 52 -8.92 2.86 -9.37
C SER A 52 -7.98 2.19 -8.36
N LEU A 53 -8.04 2.62 -7.10
CA LEU A 53 -7.26 2.02 -6.01
C LEU A 53 -7.93 0.70 -5.55
N VAL A 54 -7.20 -0.41 -5.66
CA VAL A 54 -7.61 -1.71 -5.08
C VAL A 54 -6.92 -1.92 -3.73
N CYS A 55 -5.59 -1.83 -3.72
CA CYS A 55 -4.75 -2.08 -2.55
C CYS A 55 -3.42 -1.30 -2.65
N GLY A 56 -2.61 -1.34 -1.61
CA GLY A 56 -1.20 -1.03 -1.69
C GLY A 56 -0.32 -2.29 -1.81
N GLY A 57 0.98 -2.06 -1.80
CA GLY A 57 2.01 -3.08 -1.86
C GLY A 57 3.39 -2.47 -1.64
N SER A 58 4.38 -3.34 -1.53
CA SER A 58 5.79 -2.98 -1.38
C SER A 58 6.61 -3.58 -2.49
N LEU A 59 7.43 -2.78 -3.17
CA LEU A 59 8.65 -3.36 -3.73
C LEU A 59 9.47 -3.98 -2.59
N ILE A 60 9.91 -5.21 -2.77
CA ILE A 60 10.87 -5.91 -1.89
C ILE A 60 12.13 -6.33 -2.64
N SER A 61 12.08 -6.37 -3.97
CA SER A 61 13.22 -6.29 -4.87
C SER A 61 12.87 -5.35 -6.03
N ASP A 62 13.82 -5.15 -6.93
CA ASP A 62 13.63 -4.57 -8.26
C ASP A 62 12.47 -5.16 -9.09
N GLN A 63 12.04 -6.40 -8.87
CA GLN A 63 11.01 -7.06 -9.69
C GLN A 63 9.90 -7.73 -8.87
N TRP A 64 9.99 -7.73 -7.54
CA TRP A 64 9.03 -8.39 -6.65
C TRP A 64 8.25 -7.41 -5.78
N ILE A 65 6.93 -7.54 -5.82
CA ILE A 65 5.98 -6.81 -4.99
C ILE A 65 5.43 -7.76 -3.92
N LEU A 66 5.55 -7.37 -2.65
CA LEU A 66 4.84 -7.97 -1.53
C LEU A 66 3.49 -7.27 -1.35
N THR A 67 2.42 -8.04 -1.14
CA THR A 67 1.08 -7.55 -0.82
C THR A 67 0.29 -8.58 0.00
N ALA A 68 -0.94 -8.23 0.37
CA ALA A 68 -1.86 -9.14 1.05
C ALA A 68 -2.58 -10.05 0.04
N ALA A 69 -2.91 -11.29 0.41
CA ALA A 69 -3.54 -12.25 -0.51
C ALA A 69 -4.95 -11.82 -0.93
N HIS A 70 -5.73 -11.19 -0.03
CA HIS A 70 -7.08 -10.70 -0.35
C HIS A 70 -7.10 -9.57 -1.41
N CYS A 71 -5.94 -8.94 -1.66
CA CYS A 71 -5.77 -7.93 -2.72
C CYS A 71 -5.77 -8.52 -4.13
N TRP A 72 -5.71 -9.85 -4.29
CA TRP A 72 -5.77 -10.50 -5.60
C TRP A 72 -7.06 -10.17 -6.36
N LYS A 73 -6.92 -9.90 -7.66
CA LYS A 73 -8.00 -9.68 -8.64
C LYS A 73 -7.56 -10.27 -9.98
N HIS A 74 -8.50 -10.73 -10.81
CA HIS A 74 -8.19 -11.30 -12.14
C HIS A 74 -7.52 -10.30 -13.09
N LEU A 75 -7.83 -9.01 -12.95
CA LEU A 75 -7.19 -7.91 -13.66
C LEU A 75 -6.54 -7.01 -12.63
N LEU A 76 -5.21 -6.88 -12.69
CA LEU A 76 -4.42 -6.15 -11.70
C LEU A 76 -3.22 -5.45 -12.35
N PHE A 77 -3.03 -4.19 -11.99
CA PHE A 77 -1.93 -3.34 -12.45
C PHE A 77 -1.13 -2.83 -11.25
N ALA A 78 0.19 -2.82 -11.37
CA ALA A 78 1.08 -2.18 -10.40
C ALA A 78 1.47 -0.79 -10.88
N VAL A 79 1.15 0.23 -10.08
CA VAL A 79 1.62 1.60 -10.27
C VAL A 79 2.78 1.85 -9.31
N VAL A 80 3.97 2.07 -9.85
CA VAL A 80 5.20 2.41 -9.11
C VAL A 80 5.55 3.88 -9.32
N GLY A 81 6.39 4.45 -8.45
CA GLY A 81 6.78 5.87 -8.56
C GLY A 81 5.62 6.84 -8.27
N VAL A 82 4.65 6.42 -7.46
CA VAL A 82 3.39 7.14 -7.17
C VAL A 82 3.60 8.52 -6.54
N HIS A 83 4.70 8.71 -5.81
CA HIS A 83 5.10 9.97 -5.21
C HIS A 83 6.60 10.23 -5.49
N PRO A 84 6.99 11.42 -5.98
CA PRO A 84 6.16 12.58 -6.28
C PRO A 84 5.37 12.49 -7.60
N GLY A 85 5.40 11.34 -8.30
CA GLY A 85 4.55 11.07 -9.47
C GLY A 85 5.20 11.37 -10.83
N ASN A 86 6.30 12.13 -10.86
CA ASN A 86 7.10 12.40 -12.06
C ASN A 86 7.78 11.13 -12.65
N GLY A 87 7.84 10.04 -11.88
CA GLY A 87 8.28 8.71 -12.31
C GLY A 87 7.16 7.66 -12.34
N ARG A 88 5.88 8.07 -12.37
CA ARG A 88 4.73 7.13 -12.37
C ARG A 88 4.80 6.19 -13.56
N ARG A 89 4.88 4.88 -13.29
CA ARG A 89 4.83 3.82 -14.32
C ARG A 89 3.77 2.80 -13.94
N VAL A 90 2.96 2.40 -14.92
CA VAL A 90 1.92 1.37 -14.75
C VAL A 90 2.35 0.09 -15.46
N TYR A 91 2.23 -1.03 -14.76
CA TYR A 91 2.57 -2.36 -15.25
C TYR A 91 1.37 -3.29 -15.15
N HIS A 92 0.99 -3.93 -16.25
CA HIS A 92 0.04 -5.03 -16.21
C HIS A 92 0.70 -6.27 -15.56
N LEU A 93 0.10 -6.80 -14.51
CA LEU A 93 0.64 -7.95 -13.78
C LEU A 93 0.14 -9.26 -14.40
N THR A 94 0.83 -9.72 -15.44
CA THR A 94 0.53 -10.98 -16.14
C THR A 94 1.17 -12.21 -15.50
N GLY A 95 2.09 -12.04 -14.56
CA GLY A 95 2.73 -13.13 -13.82
C GLY A 95 1.76 -13.82 -12.86
N ARG A 96 1.90 -15.15 -12.70
CA ARG A 96 1.10 -15.93 -11.75
C ARG A 96 1.38 -15.43 -10.31
N PRO A 97 0.35 -15.09 -9.51
CA PRO A 97 0.53 -14.72 -8.10
C PRO A 97 1.08 -15.90 -7.30
N VAL A 98 1.95 -15.62 -6.33
CA VAL A 98 2.49 -16.62 -5.41
C VAL A 98 1.92 -16.36 -4.02
N PHE A 99 1.02 -17.23 -3.58
CA PHE A 99 0.40 -17.19 -2.25
C PHE A 99 1.23 -17.96 -1.23
N TYR A 100 1.25 -17.51 0.03
CA TYR A 100 1.80 -18.29 1.13
C TYR A 100 0.78 -19.28 1.67
N PHE A 101 1.18 -20.55 1.79
CA PHE A 101 0.47 -21.59 2.54
C PHE A 101 1.40 -22.14 3.62
N ASP A 102 0.86 -22.41 4.80
CA ASP A 102 1.61 -23.04 5.88
C ASP A 102 1.70 -24.57 5.74
N ASN A 103 2.38 -25.22 6.71
CA ASN A 103 2.54 -26.68 6.75
C ASN A 103 1.22 -27.45 6.96
N GLN A 104 0.12 -26.76 7.32
CA GLN A 104 -1.23 -27.31 7.40
C GLN A 104 -2.07 -26.98 6.15
N ASN A 105 -1.44 -26.47 5.09
CA ASN A 105 -2.05 -26.02 3.84
C ASN A 105 -3.10 -24.89 4.04
N ARG A 106 -2.95 -24.08 5.09
CA ARG A 106 -3.80 -22.90 5.33
C ARG A 106 -3.23 -21.71 4.58
N LEU A 107 -4.07 -21.04 3.79
CA LEU A 107 -3.74 -19.79 3.12
C LEU A 107 -3.54 -18.68 4.16
N HIS A 108 -2.40 -18.00 4.13
CA HIS A 108 -2.20 -16.78 4.92
C HIS A 108 -2.43 -15.54 4.02
N ASP A 109 -2.73 -14.39 4.63
CA ASP A 109 -3.00 -13.15 3.91
C ASP A 109 -1.71 -12.47 3.39
N LEU A 110 -0.91 -13.22 2.64
CA LEU A 110 0.41 -12.84 2.13
C LEU A 110 0.59 -13.36 0.70
N MET A 111 0.95 -12.47 -0.22
CA MET A 111 1.12 -12.76 -1.64
C MET A 111 2.30 -12.00 -2.23
N LEU A 112 3.03 -12.66 -3.12
CA LEU A 112 4.04 -12.05 -3.99
C LEU A 112 3.50 -11.92 -5.41
N LEU A 113 3.73 -10.75 -6.01
CA LEU A 113 3.42 -10.42 -7.40
C LEU A 113 4.72 -10.04 -8.11
N LYS A 114 4.93 -10.57 -9.33
CA LYS A 114 6.13 -10.27 -10.11
C LYS A 114 5.85 -9.20 -11.17
N LEU A 115 6.68 -8.17 -11.22
CA LEU A 115 6.67 -7.18 -12.29
C LEU A 115 7.18 -7.81 -13.61
N PRO A 116 6.68 -7.39 -14.78
CA PRO A 116 7.15 -7.92 -16.06
C PRO A 116 8.58 -7.45 -16.40
N ALA A 117 9.08 -6.37 -15.76
CA ALA A 117 10.45 -5.88 -15.91
C ALA A 117 10.96 -5.28 -14.58
N PRO A 118 12.28 -5.31 -14.29
CA PRO A 118 12.85 -4.67 -13.11
C PRO A 118 12.66 -3.14 -13.04
N VAL A 119 12.67 -2.60 -11.83
CA VAL A 119 12.60 -1.16 -11.51
C VAL A 119 13.77 -0.73 -10.62
N GLN A 120 14.25 0.49 -10.86
CA GLN A 120 15.37 1.10 -10.15
C GLN A 120 14.86 1.93 -8.95
N ILE A 121 14.05 1.32 -8.08
CA ILE A 121 13.38 1.98 -6.95
C ILE A 121 13.69 1.20 -5.65
N PRO A 122 14.20 1.85 -4.59
CA PRO A 122 14.51 1.18 -3.32
C PRO A 122 13.24 0.77 -2.55
N PRO A 123 13.17 -0.43 -1.88
CA PRO A 123 11.98 -1.16 -1.34
C PRO A 123 11.37 -0.73 0.03
N VAL A 124 10.14 -1.24 0.39
CA VAL A 124 9.25 -1.09 1.63
C VAL A 124 7.77 -0.59 1.32
N GLY A 125 6.81 -0.27 2.24
CA GLY A 125 5.40 0.22 1.88
C GLY A 125 4.33 0.46 2.99
N ASP A 126 3.00 0.39 2.67
CA ASP A 126 1.80 0.59 3.57
C ASP A 126 0.79 -0.61 3.63
N SER A 127 -0.51 -0.51 3.26
CA SER A 127 -1.47 -1.67 3.29
C SER A 127 -1.17 -2.66 2.16
N GLY A 128 -0.82 -3.90 2.47
CA GLY A 128 -0.09 -4.81 1.59
C GLY A 128 1.41 -4.48 1.50
N GLY A 129 1.80 -3.26 1.86
CA GLY A 129 3.20 -2.92 2.02
C GLY A 129 3.76 -3.17 3.43
N GLY A 130 5.03 -2.83 3.56
CA GLY A 130 5.86 -3.24 4.68
C GLY A 130 5.83 -2.28 5.87
N VAL A 131 5.42 -2.77 7.05
CA VAL A 131 5.63 -2.10 8.33
C VAL A 131 7.13 -1.93 8.58
N VAL A 132 7.59 -0.70 8.81
CA VAL A 132 9.02 -0.33 8.80
C VAL A 132 9.56 -0.08 10.21
N PHE A 133 10.68 -0.71 10.54
CA PHE A 133 11.49 -0.37 11.71
C PHE A 133 12.97 -0.43 11.33
N ASN A 134 13.76 0.59 11.70
CA ASN A 134 15.19 0.71 11.38
C ASN A 134 15.54 0.32 9.93
N ASN A 135 14.80 0.91 8.97
CA ASN A 135 14.96 0.70 7.53
C ASN A 135 14.77 -0.76 7.04
N ARG A 136 14.04 -1.58 7.80
CA ARG A 136 13.69 -2.97 7.45
C ARG A 136 12.18 -3.18 7.52
N ILE A 137 11.66 -4.05 6.64
CA ILE A 137 10.29 -4.56 6.75
C ILE A 137 10.25 -5.63 7.86
N TYR A 138 9.34 -5.48 8.81
CA TYR A 138 9.08 -6.50 9.83
C TYR A 138 7.63 -6.99 9.86
N GLY A 139 6.75 -6.37 9.08
CA GLY A 139 5.37 -6.83 8.92
C GLY A 139 4.77 -6.40 7.59
N VAL A 140 3.58 -6.91 7.26
CA VAL A 140 2.76 -6.46 6.12
C VAL A 140 1.39 -6.04 6.64
N ILE A 141 0.98 -4.78 6.45
CA ILE A 141 -0.35 -4.33 6.92
C ILE A 141 -1.43 -5.08 6.14
N SER A 142 -2.21 -5.90 6.84
CA SER A 142 -3.21 -6.79 6.24
C SER A 142 -4.59 -6.14 6.28
N PHE A 143 -5.13 -5.85 7.47
CA PHE A 143 -6.52 -5.41 7.63
C PHE A 143 -6.69 -4.17 8.49
N THR A 144 -7.84 -3.53 8.36
CA THR A 144 -8.38 -2.52 9.28
C THR A 144 -9.76 -2.98 9.73
N GLY A 145 -9.99 -3.09 11.05
CA GLY A 145 -11.24 -3.65 11.60
C GLY A 145 -12.50 -2.83 11.29
N ASN A 146 -12.34 -1.59 10.82
CA ASN A 146 -13.40 -0.80 10.24
C ASN A 146 -12.93 -0.31 8.86
N SER A 147 -13.70 -0.61 7.81
CA SER A 147 -13.37 -0.31 6.41
C SER A 147 -13.79 1.08 5.95
N ARG A 148 -14.59 1.80 6.75
CA ARG A 148 -15.22 3.09 6.37
C ARG A 148 -14.75 4.26 7.22
N TYR A 149 -14.40 4.01 8.48
CA TYR A 149 -13.99 5.02 9.45
C TYR A 149 -12.74 4.56 10.20
N ALA A 150 -11.64 5.29 10.04
CA ALA A 150 -10.41 4.99 10.78
C ALA A 150 -10.54 5.33 12.29
N CYS A 151 -9.66 4.77 13.12
CA CYS A 151 -9.73 4.77 14.59
C CYS A 151 -10.96 4.11 15.25
N GLN A 152 -11.91 3.55 14.48
CA GLN A 152 -13.07 2.82 15.04
C GLN A 152 -12.78 1.35 15.41
N ALA A 153 -11.66 0.78 14.94
CA ALA A 153 -11.23 -0.56 15.29
C ALA A 153 -9.72 -0.75 14.99
N PRO A 154 -9.05 -1.76 15.58
CA PRO A 154 -7.63 -2.02 15.35
C PRO A 154 -7.29 -2.29 13.88
N ALA A 155 -6.06 -1.93 13.48
CA ALA A 155 -5.44 -2.41 12.26
C ALA A 155 -4.50 -3.58 12.58
N GLY A 156 -4.47 -4.58 11.71
CA GLY A 156 -3.61 -5.77 11.86
C GLY A 156 -2.57 -5.86 10.76
N PHE A 157 -1.40 -6.39 11.10
CA PHE A 157 -0.34 -6.70 10.14
C PHE A 157 0.14 -8.14 10.31
N VAL A 158 0.50 -8.79 9.21
CA VAL A 158 1.21 -10.08 9.22
C VAL A 158 2.62 -9.82 9.77
N ASN A 159 3.00 -10.49 10.85
CA ASN A 159 4.34 -10.39 11.42
C ASN A 159 5.33 -11.23 10.59
N LEU A 160 6.29 -10.59 9.92
CA LEU A 160 7.30 -11.27 9.08
C LEU A 160 8.53 -11.75 9.88
N CYS A 161 8.63 -11.46 11.17
CA CYS A 161 9.76 -11.90 11.99
C CYS A 161 9.76 -13.41 12.31
N GLY A 162 8.69 -14.15 11.95
CA GLY A 162 8.70 -15.61 11.98
C GLY A 162 9.65 -16.19 10.93
N ALA A 163 10.40 -17.22 11.30
CA ALA A 163 11.42 -17.83 10.43
C ALA A 163 10.83 -18.31 9.08
N ASP A 164 9.67 -18.96 9.13
CA ASP A 164 9.00 -19.57 7.98
C ASP A 164 8.69 -18.55 6.86
N TYR A 165 8.21 -17.35 7.22
CA TYR A 165 7.94 -16.29 6.24
C TYR A 165 9.24 -15.77 5.62
N LEU A 166 10.27 -15.54 6.43
CA LEU A 166 11.54 -15.00 5.94
C LEU A 166 12.27 -16.01 5.04
N GLU A 167 12.21 -17.31 5.36
CA GLU A 167 12.74 -18.37 4.50
C GLU A 167 11.93 -18.49 3.19
N TRP A 168 10.60 -18.47 3.25
CA TRP A 168 9.75 -18.51 2.06
C TRP A 168 9.97 -17.31 1.14
N ILE A 169 10.01 -16.07 1.67
CA ILE A 169 10.28 -14.87 0.88
C ILE A 169 11.61 -15.02 0.14
N LYS A 170 12.69 -15.33 0.87
CA LYS A 170 14.02 -15.55 0.27
C LYS A 170 13.97 -16.61 -0.83
N LYS A 171 13.32 -17.75 -0.55
CA LYS A 171 13.18 -18.87 -1.49
C LYS A 171 12.49 -18.50 -2.79
N THR A 172 11.49 -17.63 -2.74
CA THR A 172 10.74 -17.18 -3.93
C THR A 172 11.46 -16.05 -4.67
N THR A 173 12.08 -15.10 -3.96
CA THR A 173 12.64 -13.90 -4.60
C THR A 173 14.05 -14.10 -5.17
N ASP A 174 14.89 -14.88 -4.49
CA ASP A 174 16.26 -15.20 -4.91
C ASP A 174 16.45 -16.73 -4.92
N PRO A 175 16.45 -17.40 -6.09
CA PRO A 175 16.66 -18.85 -6.15
C PRO A 175 18.09 -19.31 -5.79
N SER A 176 19.07 -18.40 -5.69
CA SER A 176 20.49 -18.76 -5.54
C SER A 176 20.86 -19.29 -4.16
N TRP A 177 20.16 -18.89 -3.11
CA TRP A 177 20.37 -19.35 -1.72
C TRP A 177 20.39 -20.87 -1.52
N MET A 178 19.65 -21.65 -2.33
CA MET A 178 19.64 -23.12 -2.28
C MET A 178 20.97 -23.75 -2.72
N ARG A 179 21.88 -22.98 -3.33
CA ARG A 179 23.22 -23.41 -3.75
C ARG A 179 24.31 -23.08 -2.71
N LEU A 180 23.93 -22.60 -1.53
CA LEU A 180 24.83 -22.21 -0.42
C LEU A 180 24.62 -23.05 0.85
N LYS A 181 24.17 -24.31 0.69
CA LYS A 181 24.19 -25.36 1.71
C LYS A 181 25.04 -26.52 1.22
#